data_AF-A0AAV1L1M1-F1
#
_entry.id   AF-A0AAV1L1M1-F1
#
_cell.length_a   1.000
_cell.length_b   1.000
_cell.length_c   1.000
_cell.angle_alpha   90.00
_cell.angle_beta   90.00
_cell.angle_gamma   90.00
#
_symmetry.space_group_name_H-M   'P 1'
#
loop_
_entity.id
_entity.type
_entity.pdbx_description
1 polymer ?
#
loop_
_entity_poly.entity_id
_entity_poly.type
_entity_poly.pdbx_seq_one_letter_code
_entity_poly.pdbx_strand_id
1 'polypeptide(L)'
;MFNNRHWVFKQDSAPAYRAKSTQHWLAAREIDFIRHEDWPSSSPDLNPLDYKIWQYLESLKTSLIKAAADIDMDLVRAAIDD
;
A
#
# COMPACT_ATOMS: atom_id res chain seq x y z
N MET A 1 10.56 0.87 -18.70
CA MET A 1 9.20 1.31 -19.09
C MET A 1 8.16 0.37 -18.50
N PHE A 2 7.02 0.90 -18.04
CA PHE A 2 5.86 0.11 -17.58
C PHE A 2 4.74 0.35 -18.58
N ASN A 3 4.20 -0.70 -19.20
CA ASN A 3 3.24 -0.59 -20.30
C ASN A 3 3.68 0.39 -21.41
N ASN A 4 4.95 0.32 -21.80
CA ASN A 4 5.58 1.20 -22.79
C ASN A 4 5.52 2.71 -22.44
N ARG A 5 5.38 3.05 -21.16
CA ARG A 5 5.42 4.42 -20.64
C ARG A 5 6.60 4.62 -19.68
N HIS A 6 7.06 5.86 -19.63
CA HIS A 6 7.99 6.31 -18.59
C HIS A 6 7.32 6.25 -17.22
N TRP A 7 8.08 5.91 -16.20
CA TRP A 7 7.59 5.78 -14.83
C TRP A 7 8.72 6.14 -13.87
N VAL A 8 8.33 6.61 -12.68
CA VAL A 8 9.25 6.93 -11.59
C VAL A 8 8.80 6.15 -10.37
N PHE A 9 9.74 5.45 -9.74
CA PHE A 9 9.53 4.77 -8.49
C PHE A 9 9.45 5.76 -7.32
N LYS A 10 8.50 5.54 -6.42
CA LYS A 10 8.29 6.38 -5.25
C LYS A 10 8.22 5.51 -4.00
N GLN A 11 8.94 5.93 -2.97
CA GLN A 11 8.95 5.32 -1.64
C GLN A 11 8.83 6.44 -0.58
N ASP A 12 8.43 6.08 0.63
CA ASP A 12 8.41 7.01 1.76
C ASP A 12 9.83 7.21 2.37
N SER A 13 9.93 8.05 3.39
CA SER A 13 11.18 8.36 4.10
C SER A 13 11.54 7.36 5.20
N ALA A 14 10.99 6.13 5.22
CA ALA A 14 11.35 5.16 6.24
C ALA A 14 12.86 4.86 6.22
N PRO A 15 13.49 4.55 7.38
CA PRO A 15 14.94 4.39 7.48
C PRO A 15 15.54 3.40 6.48
N ALA A 16 14.83 2.31 6.18
CA ALA A 16 15.27 1.30 5.22
C ALA A 16 15.37 1.82 3.79
N TYR A 17 14.47 2.72 3.37
CA TYR A 17 14.46 3.29 2.02
C TYR A 17 15.46 4.44 1.89
N ARG A 18 15.73 5.15 3.00
CA ARG A 18 16.78 6.17 3.10
C ARG A 18 18.20 5.61 3.15
N ALA A 19 18.36 4.31 3.44
CA ALA A 19 19.67 3.71 3.57
C ALA A 19 20.47 3.87 2.27
N LYS A 20 21.75 4.25 2.39
CA LYS A 20 22.65 4.41 1.24
C LYS A 20 22.71 3.14 0.39
N SER A 21 22.66 1.97 0.99
CA SER A 21 22.63 0.69 0.28
C SER A 21 21.41 0.57 -0.64
N THR A 22 20.22 0.92 -0.14
CA THR A 22 18.97 0.90 -0.92
C THR A 22 19.00 1.91 -2.06
N GLN A 23 19.39 3.16 -1.78
CA GLN A 23 19.48 4.22 -2.78
C GLN A 23 20.49 3.87 -3.90
N HIS A 24 21.67 3.33 -3.53
CA HIS A 24 22.66 2.87 -4.52
C HIS A 24 22.16 1.68 -5.33
N TRP A 25 21.44 0.74 -4.70
CA TRP A 25 20.89 -0.41 -5.41
C TRP A 25 19.89 0.03 -6.48
N LEU A 26 19.00 0.98 -6.18
CA LEU A 26 18.05 1.54 -7.16
C LEU A 26 18.77 2.22 -8.32
N ALA A 27 19.74 3.09 -8.01
CA ALA A 27 20.52 3.79 -9.02
C ALA A 27 21.33 2.82 -9.91
N ALA A 28 21.98 1.82 -9.31
CA ALA A 28 22.76 0.81 -10.03
C ALA A 28 21.91 -0.08 -10.95
N ARG A 29 20.58 -0.11 -10.74
CA ARG A 29 19.64 -0.82 -11.61
C ARG A 29 18.95 0.07 -12.62
N GLU A 30 19.40 1.33 -12.74
CA GLU A 30 18.83 2.31 -13.67
C GLU A 30 17.31 2.44 -13.49
N ILE A 31 16.84 2.26 -12.26
CA ILE A 31 15.45 2.52 -11.90
C ILE A 31 15.35 4.02 -11.71
N ASP A 32 14.47 4.70 -12.43
CA ASP A 32 14.14 6.09 -12.14
C ASP A 32 13.35 6.12 -10.83
N PHE A 33 13.81 6.88 -9.84
CA PHE A 33 13.17 6.98 -8.53
C PHE A 33 13.32 8.37 -7.92
N ILE A 34 12.39 8.73 -7.05
CA ILE A 34 12.52 9.93 -6.22
C ILE A 34 13.55 9.63 -5.13
N ARG A 35 14.65 10.37 -5.12
CA ARG A 35 15.69 10.19 -4.11
C ARG A 35 15.17 10.66 -2.76
N HIS A 36 15.73 10.13 -1.69
CA HIS A 36 15.23 10.47 -0.36
C HIS A 36 15.43 11.95 0.01
N GLU A 37 16.41 12.62 -0.60
CA GLU A 37 16.65 14.04 -0.42
C GLU A 37 15.59 14.92 -1.13
N ASP A 38 15.00 14.38 -2.19
CA ASP A 38 13.97 15.06 -3.00
C ASP A 38 12.55 14.85 -2.44
N TRP A 39 12.40 13.94 -1.47
CA TRP A 39 11.13 13.64 -0.82
C TRP A 39 10.99 14.36 0.53
N PRO A 40 9.92 15.15 0.76
CA PRO A 40 9.72 15.79 2.04
C PRO A 40 9.45 14.74 3.12
N SER A 41 10.19 14.83 4.23
CA SER A 41 10.03 13.92 5.35
C SER A 41 8.66 14.11 6.02
N SER A 42 8.05 13.00 6.46
CA SER A 42 6.76 13.01 7.16
C SER A 42 5.59 13.59 6.36
N SER A 43 5.56 13.35 5.05
CA SER A 43 4.47 13.79 4.14
C SER A 43 3.56 12.64 3.67
N PRO A 44 2.69 12.09 4.55
CA PRO A 44 1.72 11.07 4.16
C PRO A 44 0.67 11.61 3.18
N ASP A 45 0.39 12.91 3.24
CA ASP A 45 -0.50 13.63 2.32
C ASP A 45 -0.02 13.57 0.86
N LEU A 46 1.29 13.43 0.65
CA LEU A 46 1.85 13.31 -0.68
C LEU A 46 1.94 11.86 -1.15
N ASN A 47 1.86 10.85 -0.28
CA ASN A 47 1.98 9.44 -0.65
C ASN A 47 0.60 8.84 -1.01
N PRO A 48 0.33 8.47 -2.28
CA PRO A 48 -0.97 7.90 -2.69
C PRO A 48 -1.38 6.65 -1.93
N LEU A 49 -0.39 5.88 -1.44
CA LEU A 49 -0.67 4.74 -0.57
C LEU A 49 -1.31 5.21 0.73
N ASP A 50 -0.74 6.24 1.38
CA ASP A 50 -1.18 6.74 2.69
C ASP A 50 -2.46 7.57 2.62
N TYR A 51 -2.54 8.57 1.75
CA TYR A 51 -3.70 9.47 1.74
C TYR A 51 -4.94 8.86 1.07
N LYS A 52 -4.82 7.77 0.31
CA LYS A 52 -5.95 7.22 -0.44
C LYS A 52 -6.13 5.71 -0.31
N ILE A 53 -5.12 4.93 -0.68
CA ILE A 53 -5.28 3.48 -0.82
C ILE A 53 -5.50 2.83 0.55
N TRP A 54 -4.68 3.16 1.54
CA TRP A 54 -4.82 2.63 2.90
C TRP A 54 -6.14 3.02 3.55
N GLN A 55 -6.59 4.27 3.37
CA GLN A 55 -7.90 4.70 3.85
C GLN A 55 -9.04 3.89 3.24
N TYR A 56 -8.98 3.63 1.93
CA TYR A 56 -9.99 2.82 1.25
C TYR A 56 -9.98 1.36 1.72
N LEU A 57 -8.80 0.77 1.88
CA LEU A 57 -8.66 -0.60 2.37
C LEU A 57 -9.19 -0.76 3.81
N GLU A 58 -8.94 0.20 4.69
CA GLU A 58 -9.44 0.14 6.07
C GLU A 58 -10.97 0.29 6.11
N SER A 59 -11.54 1.12 5.24
CA SER A 59 -12.99 1.23 5.06
C SER A 59 -13.60 -0.10 4.57
N LEU A 60 -12.98 -0.72 3.56
CA LEU A 60 -13.44 -2.01 3.03
C LEU A 60 -13.38 -3.11 4.10
N LYS A 61 -12.26 -3.20 4.83
CA LYS A 61 -12.09 -4.12 5.96
C LYS A 61 -13.19 -3.92 7.01
N THR A 62 -13.48 -2.67 7.37
CA THR A 62 -14.54 -2.35 8.34
C THR A 62 -15.92 -2.82 7.85
N SER A 63 -16.23 -2.58 6.57
CA SER A 63 -17.48 -3.03 5.96
C SER A 63 -17.59 -4.56 5.92
N LEU A 64 -16.49 -5.26 5.60
CA LEU A 64 -16.46 -6.72 5.58
C LEU A 64 -16.65 -7.32 6.98
N ILE A 65 -16.04 -6.74 8.01
CA ILE A 65 -16.22 -7.19 9.40
C ILE A 65 -17.69 -7.04 9.83
N LYS A 66 -18.34 -5.92 9.48
CA LYS A 66 -19.76 -5.70 9.77
C LYS A 66 -20.63 -6.72 9.05
N ALA A 67 -20.43 -6.88 7.75
CA ALA A 67 -21.19 -7.85 6.96
C ALA A 67 -21.01 -9.28 7.50
N ALA A 68 -19.81 -9.66 7.92
CA ALA A 68 -19.56 -10.96 8.53
C ALA A 68 -20.25 -11.11 9.90
N ALA A 69 -20.33 -10.06 10.71
CA ALA A 69 -21.04 -10.07 11.98
C ALA A 69 -22.56 -10.18 11.81
N ASP A 70 -23.10 -9.73 10.68
CA ASP A 70 -24.52 -9.81 10.35
C ASP A 70 -24.93 -11.19 9.76
N ILE A 71 -23.98 -12.12 9.53
CA ILE A 71 -24.28 -13.47 9.06
C ILE A 71 -24.90 -14.29 10.21
N ASP A 72 -26.12 -14.79 9.97
CA ASP A 72 -26.78 -15.72 10.87
C ASP A 72 -26.07 -17.09 10.83
N MET A 73 -25.30 -17.37 11.89
CA MET A 73 -24.53 -18.60 12.01
C MET A 73 -25.41 -19.83 12.22
N ASP A 74 -26.64 -19.68 12.70
CA ASP A 74 -27.56 -20.80 12.87
C ASP A 74 -28.14 -21.22 11.50
N LEU A 75 -28.42 -20.26 10.61
CA LEU A 75 -28.75 -20.54 9.22
C LEU A 75 -27.59 -21.23 8.49
N VAL A 76 -26.35 -20.77 8.71
CA VAL A 76 -25.16 -21.39 8.12
C VAL A 76 -24.97 -22.83 8.59
N ARG A 77 -25.17 -23.11 9.89
CA ARG A 77 -25.10 -24.47 10.44
C ARG A 77 -26.17 -25.38 9.84
N ALA A 78 -27.42 -24.90 9.77
CA ALA A 78 -28.51 -25.65 9.18
C ALA A 78 -28.24 -26.05 7.73
N ALA A 79 -27.59 -25.19 6.94
CA ALA A 79 -27.25 -25.49 5.54
C ALA A 79 -26.06 -26.44 5.35
N ILE A 80 -25.25 -26.68 6.39
CA ILE A 80 -24.09 -27.59 6.35
C ILE A 80 -24.48 -29.00 6.83
N ASP A 81 -25.45 -29.08 7.73
CA ASP A 81 -25.90 -30.33 8.33
C ASP A 81 -26.98 -31.08 7.49
N ASP A 82 -27.42 -30.49 6.37
CA ASP A 82 -28.26 -31.11 5.30
C ASP A 82 -27.43 -31.77 4.18
#